data_AF-M5BK71-F1
#
_entry.id   AF-M5BK71-F1
#
_cell.length_a   1.000
_cell.length_b   1.000
_cell.length_c   1.000
_cell.angle_alpha   90.00
_cell.angle_beta   90.00
_cell.angle_gamma   90.00
#
_symmetry.space_group_name_H-M   'P 1'
#
loop_
_entity.id
_entity.type
_entity.pdbx_description
1 polymer ?
#
loop_
_entity_poly.entity_id
_entity_poly.type
_entity_poly.pdbx_seq_one_letter_code
_entity_poly.pdbx_strand_id
1 'polypeptide(L)'
;MAGICRTRLAEERKQWRKDHPYGFFAKPTKAPDGSLNLLEWEVGIPGKPSTNWEGGLFKLTMIFPEDYPAKPPKCLQVHATTLPS
;
A
#
# COMPACT_ATOMS: atom_id res chain seq x y z
N MET A 1 5.96 -22.10 5.24
CA MET A 1 7.11 -21.64 4.44
C MET A 1 7.16 -20.10 4.52
N ALA A 2 7.77 -19.53 5.56
CA ALA A 2 7.64 -18.10 5.87
C ALA A 2 8.67 -17.16 5.16
N GLY A 3 9.45 -17.68 4.21
CA GLY A 3 10.57 -16.92 3.59
C GLY A 3 10.23 -16.20 2.27
N ILE A 4 9.37 -16.78 1.44
CA ILE A 4 9.17 -16.31 0.05
C ILE A 4 8.40 -14.99 0.01
N CYS A 5 7.39 -14.82 0.88
CA CYS A 5 6.57 -13.61 0.96
C CYS A 5 7.43 -12.35 1.17
N ARG A 6 8.31 -12.36 2.18
CA ARG A 6 9.18 -11.21 2.49
C ARG A 6 10.15 -10.91 1.36
N THR A 7 10.76 -11.93 0.76
CA THR A 7 11.66 -11.76 -0.39
C THR A 7 10.92 -11.17 -1.59
N ARG A 8 9.71 -11.64 -1.88
CA ARG A 8 8.89 -11.08 -2.96
C ARG A 8 8.54 -9.62 -2.69
N LEU A 9 8.09 -9.29 -1.48
CA LEU A 9 7.71 -7.92 -1.10
C LEU A 9 8.89 -6.95 -1.12
N ALA A 10 10.11 -7.43 -0.79
CA ALA A 10 11.32 -6.63 -0.94
C ALA A 10 11.60 -6.30 -2.41
N GLU A 11 11.42 -7.25 -3.33
CA GLU A 11 11.56 -7.01 -4.77
C GLU A 11 10.46 -6.11 -5.33
N GLU A 12 9.20 -6.27 -4.92
CA GLU A 12 8.10 -5.36 -5.28
C GLU A 12 8.42 -3.92 -4.86
N ARG A 13 8.90 -3.71 -3.63
CA ARG A 13 9.30 -2.39 -3.14
C ARG A 13 10.44 -1.80 -3.96
N LYS A 14 11.41 -2.64 -4.34
CA LYS A 14 12.55 -2.22 -5.16
C LYS A 14 12.11 -1.83 -6.56
N GLN A 15 11.17 -2.56 -7.16
CA GLN A 15 10.59 -2.22 -8.46
C GLN A 15 9.76 -0.94 -8.39
N TRP A 16 8.87 -0.82 -7.40
CA TRP A 16 8.07 0.38 -7.17
C TRP A 16 8.93 1.65 -6.99
N ARG A 17 10.06 1.52 -6.28
CA ARG A 17 11.00 2.64 -6.12
C ARG A 17 11.72 3.02 -7.42
N LYS A 18 11.86 2.10 -8.37
CA LYS A 18 12.47 2.39 -9.68
C LYS A 18 11.45 3.06 -10.60
N ASP A 19 10.23 2.54 -10.62
CA ASP A 19 9.18 3.01 -11.50
C ASP A 19 7.83 2.86 -10.81
N HIS A 20 7.15 3.98 -10.59
CA HIS A 20 5.77 4.03 -10.14
C HIS A 20 5.05 5.20 -10.83
N PRO A 21 3.74 5.05 -11.11
CA PRO A 21 2.98 6.12 -11.74
C PRO A 21 2.98 7.38 -10.89
N TYR A 22 3.06 8.55 -11.54
CA TYR A 22 3.11 9.84 -10.87
C TYR A 22 1.88 10.05 -9.96
N GLY A 23 2.13 10.50 -8.73
CA GLY A 23 1.10 10.75 -7.72
C GLY A 23 0.68 9.52 -6.91
N PHE A 24 1.02 8.30 -7.36
CA PHE A 24 0.82 7.10 -6.56
C PHE A 24 1.94 6.96 -5.54
N PHE A 25 1.62 6.51 -4.33
CA PHE A 25 2.63 6.08 -3.38
C PHE A 25 2.25 4.74 -2.76
N ALA A 26 3.25 3.93 -2.44
CA ALA A 26 3.09 2.67 -1.74
C ALA A 26 4.32 2.45 -0.87
N LYS A 27 4.14 2.30 0.44
CA LYS A 27 5.25 2.12 1.39
C LYS A 27 4.85 1.16 2.51
N PRO A 28 5.76 0.28 2.97
CA PRO A 28 5.53 -0.51 4.17
C PRO A 28 5.26 0.38 5.39
N THR A 29 4.38 -0.04 6.28
CA THR A 29 4.13 0.65 7.55
C THR A 29 5.29 0.42 8.50
N LYS A 30 5.46 1.35 9.45
CA LYS A 30 6.39 1.17 10.56
C LYS A 30 5.61 0.55 11.72
N ALA A 31 6.12 -0.56 12.24
CA ALA A 31 5.59 -1.15 13.45
C ALA A 31 5.94 -0.24 14.66
N PRO A 32 5.21 -0.38 15.79
CA PRO A 32 5.43 0.44 16.99
C PRO A 32 6.83 0.32 17.58
N ASP A 33 7.54 -0.78 17.29
CA ASP A 33 8.92 -1.05 17.67
C ASP A 33 9.96 -0.33 16.78
N GLY A 34 9.50 0.45 15.78
CA GLY A 34 10.35 1.13 14.82
C GLY A 34 10.83 0.24 13.66
N SER A 35 10.50 -1.05 13.66
CA SER A 35 10.80 -1.96 12.56
C SER A 35 9.86 -1.71 11.36
N LEU A 36 10.28 -2.14 10.17
CA LEU A 36 9.45 -2.05 8.97
C LEU A 36 8.58 -3.30 8.85
N ASN A 37 7.25 -3.11 8.90
CA ASN A 37 6.32 -4.18 8.64
C ASN A 37 6.12 -4.35 7.14
N LEU A 38 6.84 -5.29 6.53
CA LEU A 38 6.69 -5.58 5.09
C LEU A 38 5.33 -6.18 4.75
N LEU A 39 4.57 -6.70 5.73
CA LEU A 39 3.26 -7.33 5.48
C LEU A 39 2.12 -6.32 5.42
N GLU A 40 2.36 -5.05 5.76
CA GLU A 40 1.33 -4.02 5.75
C GLU A 40 1.85 -2.76 5.08
N TRP A 41 1.13 -2.26 4.09
CA TRP A 41 1.58 -1.14 3.26
C TRP A 41 0.53 -0.03 3.25
N GLU A 42 0.97 1.20 3.45
CA GLU A 42 0.18 2.39 3.21
C GLU A 42 0.33 2.78 1.74
N VAL A 43 -0.80 2.82 1.04
CA VAL A 43 -0.88 3.10 -0.38
C VAL A 43 -1.79 4.32 -0.60
N GLY A 44 -1.45 5.14 -1.57
CA GLY A 44 -2.23 6.28 -2.01
C GLY A 44 -2.46 6.25 -3.51
N ILE A 45 -3.73 6.33 -3.90
CA ILE A 45 -4.17 6.36 -5.29
C ILE A 45 -4.68 7.76 -5.59
N PRO A 46 -4.03 8.53 -6.48
CA PRO A 46 -4.57 9.78 -6.95
C PRO A 46 -5.79 9.52 -7.83
N GLY A 47 -6.81 10.36 -7.70
CA GLY A 47 -7.97 10.31 -8.57
C GLY A 47 -7.60 10.71 -10.00
N LYS A 48 -8.19 9.99 -10.96
CA LYS A 48 -7.91 10.21 -12.38
C LYS A 48 -8.44 11.59 -12.82
N PRO A 49 -7.69 12.36 -13.62
CA PRO A 49 -8.20 13.60 -14.21
C PRO A 49 -9.43 13.29 -15.06
N SER A 50 -10.32 14.28 -15.23
CA SER A 50 -11.59 14.18 -15.95
C SER A 50 -12.61 13.19 -15.35
N THR A 51 -12.51 12.94 -14.04
CA THR A 51 -13.51 12.13 -13.30
C THR A 51 -13.91 12.86 -12.01
N ASN A 52 -15.02 12.47 -11.40
CA ASN A 52 -15.46 13.03 -10.10
C ASN A 52 -14.45 12.83 -8.96
N TRP A 53 -13.42 12.01 -9.18
CA TRP A 53 -12.36 11.72 -8.23
C TRP A 53 -11.14 12.63 -8.41
N GLU A 54 -11.11 13.45 -9.46
CA GLU A 54 -10.01 14.38 -9.76
C GLU A 54 -9.68 15.27 -8.54
N GLY A 55 -8.39 15.42 -8.26
CA GLY A 55 -7.91 16.14 -7.07
C GLY A 55 -8.01 15.36 -5.76
N GLY A 56 -8.69 14.20 -5.74
CA GLY A 56 -8.75 13.30 -4.60
C GLY A 56 -7.50 12.43 -4.45
N LEU A 57 -7.15 12.08 -3.20
CA LEU A 57 -6.12 11.10 -2.87
C LEU A 57 -6.73 10.01 -1.97
N PHE A 58 -6.93 8.83 -2.54
CA PHE A 58 -7.53 7.69 -1.85
C PHE A 58 -6.44 6.91 -1.13
N LYS A 59 -6.44 6.98 0.20
CA LYS A 59 -5.52 6.21 1.03
C LYS A 59 -6.12 4.84 1.34
N LEU A 60 -5.31 3.80 1.21
CA LEU A 60 -5.69 2.43 1.52
C LEU A 60 -4.52 1.68 2.16
N THR A 61 -4.87 0.70 2.99
CA THR A 61 -3.94 -0.21 3.65
C THR A 61 -3.96 -1.54 2.93
N MET A 62 -2.83 -1.97 2.39
CA MET A 62 -2.64 -3.29 1.81
C MET A 62 -2.04 -4.24 2.85
N ILE A 63 -2.73 -5.34 3.12
CA ILE A 63 -2.31 -6.37 4.09
C ILE A 63 -1.98 -7.65 3.33
N PHE A 64 -0.72 -8.07 3.39
CA PHE A 64 -0.20 -9.25 2.75
C PHE A 64 -0.26 -10.45 3.71
N PRO A 65 -0.89 -11.57 3.31
CA PRO A 65 -0.82 -12.80 4.10
C PRO A 65 0.59 -13.42 4.01
N GLU A 66 0.95 -14.28 4.96
CA GLU A 66 2.23 -15.02 4.91
C GLU A 66 2.33 -15.96 3.70
N ASP A 67 1.20 -16.41 3.18
CA ASP A 67 1.11 -17.26 1.99
C ASP A 67 1.25 -16.47 0.67
N TYR A 68 1.48 -15.16 0.71
CA TYR A 68 1.74 -14.37 -0.50
C TYR A 68 3.05 -14.84 -1.17
N PRO A 69 3.10 -14.98 -2.51
CA PRO A 69 2.13 -14.56 -3.52
C PRO A 69 1.03 -15.58 -3.88
N ALA A 70 0.96 -16.74 -3.23
CA ALA A 70 -0.05 -17.76 -3.53
C ALA A 70 -1.48 -17.30 -3.15
N LYS A 71 -1.60 -16.49 -2.08
CA LYS A 71 -2.86 -15.81 -1.72
C LYS A 71 -2.76 -14.31 -1.99
N PRO A 72 -3.85 -13.67 -2.45
CA PRO A 72 -3.86 -12.23 -2.74
C PRO A 72 -3.79 -11.39 -1.46
N PRO A 73 -3.27 -10.15 -1.54
CA PRO A 73 -3.35 -9.19 -0.44
C PRO A 73 -4.77 -8.68 -0.25
N LYS A 74 -5.11 -8.32 0.98
CA LYS A 74 -6.36 -7.63 1.31
C LYS A 74 -6.12 -6.12 1.24
N CYS A 75 -6.96 -5.40 0.51
CA CYS A 75 -6.92 -3.94 0.42
C CYS A 75 -8.07 -3.37 1.25
N LEU A 76 -7.75 -2.62 2.29
CA LEU A 76 -8.73 -1.94 3.15
C LEU A 76 -8.68 -0.45 2.86
N GLN A 77 -9.83 0.15 2.58
CA GLN A 77 -9.92 1.59 2.41
C GLN A 77 -9.77 2.28 3.77
N VAL A 78 -8.82 3.21 3.86
CA VAL A 78 -8.74 4.10 5.02
C VAL A 78 -9.81 5.16 4.78
N HIS A 79 -11.00 4.96 5.34
CA HIS A 79 -12.01 6.03 5.34
C HIS A 79 -11.41 7.20 6.10
N ALA A 80 -11.08 8.27 5.38
CA ALA A 80 -10.82 9.56 5.99
C ALA A 80 -12.13 9.96 6.66
N THR A 81 -12.19 9.83 7.98
CA THR A 81 -13.25 10.43 8.78
C THR A 81 -13.17 11.93 8.50
N THR A 82 -14.08 12.43 7.65
CA THR A 82 -14.30 13.85 7.51
C THR A 82 -14.64 14.35 8.91
N LEU A 83 -13.75 15.15 9.50
CA LEU A 83 -14.08 15.94 10.68
C LEU A 83 -15.37 16.69 10.33
N PRO A 84 -16.47 16.52 11.09
CA PRO A 84 -17.61 17.41 10.94
C PRO A 84 -17.14 18.82 11.29
N SER A 85 -17.49 19.74 10.39
CA SER A 85 -17.36 21.20 10.43
C SER A 85 -17.31 21.85 11.81
#